data_AF-C7TNV9-F1
#
_entry.id   AF-C7TNV9-F1
#
_cell.length_a   1.000
_cell.length_b   1.000
_cell.length_c   1.000
_cell.angle_alpha   90.00
_cell.angle_beta   90.00
_cell.angle_gamma   90.00
#
_symmetry.space_group_name_H-M   'P 1'
#
loop_
_entity.id
_entity.type
_entity.pdbx_description
1 polymer ?
#
loop_
_entity_poly.entity_id
_entity_poly.type
_entity_poly.pdbx_seq_one_letter_code
_entity_poly.pdbx_strand_id
1 'polypeptide(L)' 'NAIINKKRSATCQAKYTERQKSAAVDPLLLEQFATGRLLARIASSPGQVGRADGYILEGKELEFYLRKIRAKKAK' A
#
# COMPACT_ATOMS: atom_id res chain seq x y z
N ASN A 1 4.96 -1.62 -19.55
CA ASN A 1 5.85 -2.78 -19.27
C ASN A 1 7.32 -2.57 -19.64
N ALA A 2 7.64 -1.91 -20.77
CA ALA A 2 9.03 -1.70 -21.19
C ALA A 2 9.89 -0.81 -20.25
N ILE A 3 9.28 0.04 -19.41
CA ILE A 3 10.01 0.95 -18.50
C ILE A 3 10.49 0.22 -17.23
N ILE A 4 9.70 -0.72 -16.72
CA ILE A 4 9.90 -1.38 -15.42
C ILE A 4 10.80 -2.62 -15.56
N ASN A 5 10.52 -3.48 -16.54
CA ASN A 5 11.27 -4.71 -16.82
C ASN A 5 12.19 -4.52 -18.02
N LYS A 6 13.13 -3.59 -17.91
CA LYS A 6 14.15 -3.33 -18.94
C LYS A 6 15.47 -4.00 -18.61
N LYS A 7 16.28 -4.24 -19.64
CA LYS A 7 17.69 -4.59 -19.47
C LYS A 7 18.41 -3.44 -18.76
N ARG A 8 19.20 -3.76 -17.73
CA ARG A 8 19.96 -2.80 -16.93
C ARG A 8 21.45 -3.14 -16.97
N SER A 9 22.30 -2.18 -16.62
CA SER A 9 23.73 -2.43 -16.41
C SER A 9 23.95 -3.39 -15.23
N ALA A 10 25.08 -4.11 -15.20
CA ALA A 10 25.36 -5.14 -14.20
C ALA A 10 25.24 -4.63 -12.76
N THR A 11 25.83 -3.47 -12.45
CA THR A 11 25.77 -2.84 -11.13
C THR A 11 24.33 -2.48 -10.73
N CYS A 12 23.54 -1.99 -11.69
CA CYS A 12 22.15 -1.63 -11.45
C CYS A 12 21.30 -2.89 -11.23
N GLN A 13 21.53 -3.94 -11.99
CA GLN A 13 20.86 -5.22 -11.83
C GLN A 13 21.14 -5.82 -10.44
N ALA A 14 22.40 -5.84 -9.99
CA ALA A 14 22.77 -6.31 -8.66
C ALA A 14 22.02 -5.56 -7.55
N LYS A 15 21.92 -4.22 -7.66
CA LYS A 15 21.14 -3.38 -6.74
C LYS A 15 19.65 -3.76 -6.67
N TYR A 16 19.02 -4.11 -7.80
CA TYR A 16 17.63 -4.57 -7.81
C TYR A 16 17.48 -5.96 -7.20
N THR A 17 18.39 -6.88 -7.51
CA THR A 17 18.37 -8.24 -6.93
C THR A 17 18.48 -8.19 -5.41
N GLU A 18 19.33 -7.32 -4.86
CA GLU A 18 19.43 -7.13 -3.41
C GLU A 18 18.13 -6.58 -2.81
N ARG A 19 17.47 -5.61 -3.47
CA ARG A 19 16.19 -5.05 -3.00
C ARG A 19 15.03 -6.04 -3.08
N GLN A 20 15.05 -6.97 -4.04
CA GLN A 20 14.00 -7.98 -4.20
C GLN A 20 13.93 -8.94 -3.00
N LYS A 21 15.05 -9.16 -2.29
CA LYS A 21 15.09 -10.06 -1.12
C LYS A 21 14.14 -9.64 -0.01
N SER A 22 13.90 -8.33 0.16
CA SER A 22 13.00 -7.77 1.18
C SER A 22 11.76 -7.10 0.60
N ALA A 23 11.45 -7.34 -0.67
CA ALA A 23 10.33 -6.69 -1.37
C ALA A 23 8.97 -7.39 -1.12
N ALA A 24 8.87 -8.28 -0.14
CA ALA A 24 7.62 -8.95 0.19
C ALA A 24 6.60 -7.93 0.73
N VAL A 25 5.39 -7.96 0.17
CA VAL A 25 4.28 -7.08 0.53
C VAL A 25 3.21 -7.91 1.24
N ASP A 26 2.53 -7.30 2.21
CA ASP A 26 1.45 -7.94 2.96
C ASP A 26 0.32 -8.43 2.02
N PRO A 27 -0.19 -9.67 2.19
CA PRO A 27 -1.25 -10.22 1.35
C PRO A 27 -2.53 -9.36 1.31
N LEU A 28 -2.93 -8.73 2.42
CA LEU A 28 -4.12 -7.88 2.47
C LEU A 28 -3.94 -6.61 1.65
N LEU A 29 -2.71 -6.14 1.52
CA LEU A 29 -2.38 -4.99 0.69
C LEU A 29 -2.34 -5.40 -0.80
N LEU A 30 -1.86 -6.60 -1.12
CA LEU A 30 -1.90 -7.16 -2.49
C LEU A 30 -3.34 -7.29 -3.01
N GLU A 31 -4.27 -7.76 -2.18
CA GLU A 31 -5.70 -7.81 -2.53
C GLU A 31 -6.23 -6.42 -2.91
N GLN A 32 -5.88 -5.39 -2.15
CA GLN A 32 -6.29 -4.02 -2.45
C GLN A 32 -5.65 -3.47 -3.73
N PHE A 33 -4.38 -3.77 -3.98
CA PHE A 33 -3.73 -3.40 -5.24
C PHE A 33 -4.43 -3.99 -6.46
N ALA A 34 -4.94 -5.24 -6.36
CA ALA A 34 -5.71 -5.86 -7.43
C ALA A 34 -7.02 -5.11 -7.72
N THR A 35 -7.65 -4.51 -6.70
CA THR A 35 -8.85 -3.68 -6.88
C THR A 35 -8.56 -2.26 -7.38
N GLY A 36 -7.30 -1.82 -7.35
CA GLY A 36 -6.89 -0.45 -7.67
C GLY A 36 -7.32 0.60 -6.64
N ARG A 37 -7.78 0.20 -5.45
CA ARG A 37 -8.21 1.11 -4.37
C ARG A 37 -7.55 0.70 -3.06
N LEU A 38 -6.90 1.65 -2.39
CA LEU A 38 -6.27 1.45 -1.09
C LEU A 38 -7.06 2.14 0.01
N LEU A 39 -7.09 1.53 1.20
CA LEU A 39 -7.61 2.15 2.41
C LEU A 39 -6.52 2.98 3.10
N ALA A 40 -6.85 4.20 3.49
CA ALA A 40 -5.95 5.14 4.13
C ALA A 40 -6.65 5.87 5.28
N ARG A 41 -5.87 6.31 6.27
CA ARG A 41 -6.34 7.15 7.37
C ARG A 41 -5.93 8.60 7.12
N ILE A 42 -6.90 9.50 7.13
CA ILE A 42 -6.65 10.95 7.10
C ILE A 42 -6.04 11.34 8.46
N ALA A 43 -4.84 11.93 8.40
CA ALA A 43 -4.09 12.36 9.57
C ALA A 43 -4.10 13.88 9.78
N SER A 44 -4.38 14.64 8.73
CA SER A 44 -4.60 16.08 8.84
C SER A 44 -5.98 16.42 9.42
N SER A 45 -6.15 17.69 9.80
CA SER A 45 -7.43 18.29 10.18
C SER A 45 -7.93 19.18 9.02
N PRO A 46 -8.71 18.64 8.07
CA PRO A 46 -8.96 19.32 6.78
C PRO A 46 -9.74 20.62 6.94
N GLY A 47 -10.61 20.72 7.93
CA GLY A 47 -11.38 21.95 8.19
C GLY A 47 -10.53 23.14 8.64
N GLN A 48 -9.31 22.90 9.15
CA GLN A 48 -8.40 23.95 9.59
C GLN A 48 -7.30 24.21 8.55
N VAL A 49 -6.75 23.14 7.97
CA VAL A 49 -5.57 23.19 7.10
C VAL A 49 -5.95 23.24 5.61
N GLY A 50 -7.19 22.88 5.26
CA GLY A 50 -7.66 22.79 3.86
C GLY A 50 -7.09 21.61 3.07
N ARG A 51 -6.47 20.64 3.75
CA ARG A 51 -5.84 19.45 3.13
C ARG A 51 -6.25 18.17 3.83
N ALA A 52 -6.34 17.07 3.08
CA ALA A 52 -6.73 15.74 3.55
C ALA A 52 -5.56 14.75 3.44
N ASP A 53 -4.42 15.11 4.02
CA ASP A 53 -3.22 14.29 4.01
C ASP A 53 -3.33 13.14 5.04
N GLY A 54 -2.65 12.04 4.75
CA GLY A 54 -2.80 10.81 5.53
C GLY A 54 -1.76 9.75 5.18
N TYR A 55 -1.97 8.54 5.70
CA TYR A 55 -1.12 7.38 5.44
C TYR A 55 -1.96 6.13 5.12
N ILE A 56 -1.35 5.17 4.43
CA ILE A 56 -1.99 3.90 4.02
C ILE A 56 -2.09 2.98 5.25
N LEU A 57 -3.22 2.29 5.38
CA LEU A 57 -3.40 1.31 6.45
C LEU A 57 -2.63 0.02 6.14
N GLU A 58 -1.81 -0.44 7.08
CA GLU A 58 -0.99 -1.64 6.93
C GLU A 58 -1.11 -2.57 8.16
N GLY A 59 -0.79 -3.85 7.98
CA GLY A 59 -0.72 -4.86 9.05
C GLY A 59 -1.96 -4.91 9.96
N LYS A 60 -1.73 -4.90 11.27
CA LYS A 60 -2.79 -5.03 12.30
C LYS A 60 -3.83 -3.90 12.25
N GLU A 61 -3.42 -2.70 11.87
CA GLU A 61 -4.34 -1.56 11.76
C GLU A 61 -5.33 -1.80 10.60
N LEU A 62 -4.83 -2.28 9.47
CA LEU A 62 -5.66 -2.65 8.33
C LEU A 62 -6.64 -3.76 8.68
N GLU A 63 -6.18 -4.82 9.35
CA GLU A 63 -7.03 -5.92 9.81
C GLU A 63 -8.17 -5.44 10.72
N PHE A 64 -7.85 -4.55 11.66
CA PHE A 64 -8.82 -4.00 12.59
C PHE A 64 -9.95 -3.26 11.88
N TYR A 65 -9.60 -2.36 10.94
CA TYR A 65 -10.59 -1.58 10.21
C TYR A 65 -11.37 -2.44 9.20
N LEU A 66 -10.73 -3.40 8.52
CA LEU A 66 -11.43 -4.34 7.65
C LEU A 66 -12.50 -5.12 8.40
N ARG A 67 -12.20 -5.61 9.61
CA ARG A 67 -13.17 -6.28 10.47
C ARG A 67 -14.35 -5.38 10.81
N LYS A 68 -14.10 -4.12 11.15
CA LYS A 68 -15.15 -3.13 11.46
C LYS A 68 -16.03 -2.81 10.25
N ILE A 69 -15.44 -2.63 9.06
CA ILE A 69 -16.16 -2.36 7.83
C ILE A 69 -17.05 -3.54 7.45
N ARG A 70 -16.52 -4.77 7.50
CA ARG A 70 -17.29 -6.00 7.22
C ARG A 70 -18.48 -6.16 8.16
N ALA A 71 -18.27 -5.96 9.47
CA ALA A 71 -19.35 -6.04 10.46
C ALA A 71 -20.44 -4.98 10.22
N LYS A 72 -20.06 -3.76 9.82
CA LYS A 72 -21.03 -2.70 9.50
C LYS A 72 -21.86 -3.02 8.25
N LYS A 73 -21.26 -3.67 7.24
CA LYS A 73 -21.94 -4.03 5.99
C LYS A 73 -22.90 -5.22 6.15
N ALA A 74 -22.64 -6.10 7.12
CA ALA A 74 -23.49 -7.26 7.40
C ALA A 74 -24.76 -6.94 8.21
N LYS A 75 -24.88 -5.71 8.70
CA LYS A 75 -26.07 -5.19 9.37
C LYS A 75 -26.91 -4.39 8.38
#